data_AF-A0A2V3JUM4-F1
#
_entry.id   AF-A0A2V3JUM4-F1
#
_cell.length_a   1.000
_cell.length_b   1.000
_cell.length_c   1.000
_cell.angle_alpha   90.00
_cell.angle_beta   90.00
_cell.angle_gamma   90.00
#
_symmetry.space_group_name_H-M   'P 1'
#
loop_
_entity.id
_entity.type
_entity.pdbx_description
1 polymer ?
#
loop_
_entity_poly.entity_id
_entity_poly.type
_entity_poly.pdbx_seq_one_letter_code
_entity_poly.pdbx_strand_id
1 'polypeptide(L)'
;MGSPYPDVNVDNWMAVWSGQIYVPGNDTYTFYVASEEGTVGMKINHTDIFSNRIFSDHAEANSSTRLSKGWHDFAIWYHHAMGNASFALSWANSTMGKQVVPDKNMRTSRTELASLPLNALFSYTVHRFSTNVSFADLSLGDNITEWRWNFGDGTPDEIYNASTNPTHTYDRVGVYNATLTVVNGTGGMNTHSELVDVPLKGDANHDGKVSAADALLILQMAACGTNSDPAADVNLDGAITSLDALMVSQAVMKGVNDE
;
A
#
# COMPACT_ATOMS: atom_id res chain seq x y z
N MET A 1 12.98 12.78 -7.22
CA MET A 1 13.30 11.48 -7.86
C MET A 1 13.62 10.50 -6.75
N GLY A 2 12.75 9.52 -6.57
CA GLY A 2 12.49 8.87 -5.30
C GLY A 2 13.46 7.79 -4.84
N SER A 3 14.58 7.50 -5.51
CA SER A 3 15.50 6.45 -5.05
C SER A 3 16.55 6.98 -4.04
N PRO A 4 16.76 6.30 -2.89
CA PRO A 4 17.77 6.68 -1.92
C PRO A 4 19.20 6.29 -2.36
N TYR A 5 19.35 5.38 -3.32
CA TYR A 5 20.65 4.86 -3.77
C TYR A 5 20.59 4.34 -5.22
N PRO A 6 21.65 4.46 -6.04
CA PRO A 6 21.61 4.09 -7.46
C PRO A 6 21.13 2.65 -7.77
N ASP A 7 21.40 1.70 -6.88
CA ASP A 7 21.03 0.28 -7.06
C ASP A 7 19.61 -0.04 -6.55
N VAL A 8 18.91 0.94 -5.98
CA VAL A 8 17.53 0.82 -5.53
C VAL A 8 16.62 1.37 -6.62
N ASN A 9 15.55 0.62 -6.91
CA ASN A 9 14.52 1.05 -7.87
C ASN A 9 14.03 2.48 -7.58
N VAL A 10 13.64 3.21 -8.62
CA VAL A 10 13.09 4.56 -8.48
C VAL A 10 11.83 4.60 -7.63
N ASP A 11 11.01 3.55 -7.74
CA ASP A 11 9.74 3.35 -7.07
C ASP A 11 9.69 1.94 -6.47
N ASN A 12 8.71 1.69 -5.60
CA ASN A 12 8.47 0.42 -4.93
C ASN A 12 9.71 -0.13 -4.18
N TRP A 13 10.17 0.64 -3.20
CA TRP A 13 11.29 0.26 -2.33
C TRP A 13 10.98 0.60 -0.88
N MET A 14 11.78 0.07 0.05
CA MET A 14 11.56 0.27 1.47
C MET A 14 12.87 0.59 2.21
N ALA A 15 12.83 1.58 3.09
CA ALA A 15 13.90 1.86 4.04
C ALA A 15 13.48 1.45 5.44
N VAL A 16 14.44 0.87 6.18
CA VAL A 16 14.23 0.39 7.54
C VAL A 16 15.32 0.97 8.43
N TRP A 17 14.91 1.61 9.52
CA TRP A 17 15.80 2.08 10.57
C TRP A 17 15.43 1.40 11.88
N SER A 18 16.42 0.78 12.52
CA SER A 18 16.25 0.15 13.83
C SER A 18 17.42 0.49 14.74
N GLY A 19 17.16 0.61 16.03
CA GLY A 19 18.20 0.90 17.00
C GLY A 19 17.59 1.36 18.31
N GLN A 20 18.25 2.31 18.96
CA GLN A 20 17.75 2.89 20.20
C GLN A 20 17.67 4.40 20.13
N ILE A 21 16.59 4.93 20.72
CA ILE A 21 16.32 6.35 20.89
C ILE A 21 16.45 6.72 22.37
N TYR A 22 17.28 7.70 22.68
CA TYR A 22 17.48 8.20 24.03
C TYR A 22 16.48 9.30 24.35
N VAL A 23 15.67 9.06 25.37
CA VAL A 23 14.66 9.97 25.90
C VAL A 23 15.24 10.73 27.10
N PRO A 24 15.32 12.08 27.08
CA PRO A 24 16.03 12.84 28.11
C PRO A 24 15.29 12.97 29.46
N GLY A 25 13.97 12.79 29.50
CA GLY A 25 13.15 12.92 30.70
C GLY A 25 11.91 12.03 30.67
N ASN A 26 11.34 11.76 31.85
CA ASN A 26 10.07 11.04 31.94
C ASN A 26 8.93 11.98 31.48
N ASP A 27 8.36 11.73 30.31
CA ASP A 27 7.29 12.59 29.77
C ASP A 27 6.46 11.85 28.71
N THR A 28 5.38 12.49 28.27
CA THR A 28 4.70 12.13 27.03
C THR A 28 5.42 12.78 25.87
N TYR A 29 5.92 11.96 24.95
CA TYR A 29 6.55 12.41 23.72
C TYR A 29 5.58 12.27 22.57
N THR A 30 5.42 13.34 21.80
CA THR A 30 4.70 13.32 20.52
C THR A 30 5.73 13.17 19.41
N PHE A 31 5.62 12.08 18.65
CA PHE A 31 6.41 11.85 17.44
C PHE A 31 5.64 12.36 16.23
N TYR A 32 6.37 12.96 15.30
CA TYR A 32 5.86 13.50 14.05
C TYR A 32 6.64 12.85 12.92
N VAL A 33 5.92 12.35 11.92
CA VAL A 33 6.48 11.86 10.67
C VAL A 33 5.92 12.71 9.56
N ALA A 34 6.81 13.34 8.80
CA ALA A 34 6.47 14.05 7.57
C ALA A 34 7.03 13.30 6.37
N SER A 35 6.21 13.16 5.33
CA SER A 35 6.54 12.45 4.10
C SER A 35 5.72 13.02 2.94
N GLU A 36 6.26 12.93 1.72
CA GLU A 36 5.56 13.30 0.48
C GLU A 36 4.61 12.21 0.02
N GLU A 37 5.08 10.97 -0.04
CA GLU A 37 4.29 9.83 -0.48
C GLU A 37 4.72 8.58 0.27
N GLY A 38 3.89 7.55 0.28
CA GLY A 38 4.24 6.23 0.80
C GLY A 38 3.67 5.91 2.17
N THR A 39 4.14 4.81 2.74
CA THR A 39 3.58 4.22 3.96
C THR A 39 4.64 4.13 5.04
N VAL A 40 4.35 4.68 6.22
CA VAL A 40 5.24 4.62 7.39
C VAL A 40 4.62 3.77 8.49
N GLY A 41 5.43 2.87 9.03
CA GLY A 41 5.18 2.31 10.35
C GLY A 41 6.34 2.59 11.30
N MET A 42 6.01 2.66 12.59
CA MET A 42 6.96 2.97 13.63
C MET A 42 6.54 2.32 14.94
N LYS A 43 7.49 1.68 15.61
CA LYS A 43 7.35 1.21 16.99
C LYS A 43 8.43 1.81 17.86
N ILE A 44 8.07 2.06 19.12
CA ILE A 44 9.04 2.29 20.19
C ILE A 44 8.83 1.22 21.24
N ASN A 45 9.92 0.54 21.59
CA ASN A 45 9.96 -0.75 22.27
C ASN A 45 9.09 -1.77 21.51
N HIS A 46 7.87 -2.03 22.01
CA HIS A 46 6.89 -2.93 21.38
C HIS A 46 5.54 -2.26 21.14
N THR A 47 5.45 -0.94 21.33
CA THR A 47 4.21 -0.18 21.16
C THR A 47 4.20 0.47 19.78
N ASP A 48 3.16 0.18 19.00
CA ASP A 48 2.89 0.85 17.74
C ASP A 48 2.65 2.35 17.96
N ILE A 49 3.46 3.18 17.30
CA ILE A 49 3.30 4.63 17.23
C ILE A 49 2.55 5.00 15.94
N PHE A 50 2.95 4.37 14.83
CA PHE A 50 2.26 4.42 13.53
C PHE A 50 2.10 2.99 13.00
N SER A 51 0.88 2.63 12.61
CA SER A 51 0.56 1.34 12.00
C SER A 51 0.09 1.57 10.57
N ASN A 52 1.01 1.36 9.61
CA ASN A 52 0.77 1.54 8.17
C ASN A 52 0.12 2.89 7.82
N ARG A 53 0.72 3.98 8.31
CA ARG A 53 0.25 5.34 8.03
C ARG A 53 0.59 5.72 6.59
N ILE A 54 -0.44 5.94 5.77
CA ILE A 54 -0.32 6.33 4.36
C ILE A 54 -0.21 7.85 4.25
N PHE A 55 0.67 8.30 3.36
CA PHE A 55 0.87 9.69 2.95
C PHE A 55 0.61 9.80 1.44
N SER A 56 -0.20 10.78 1.08
CA SER A 56 -0.47 11.22 -0.29
C SER A 56 -0.32 12.74 -0.27
N ASP A 57 0.65 13.26 -1.02
CA ASP A 57 1.15 14.63 -0.92
C ASP A 57 1.90 14.95 0.38
N HIS A 58 2.70 16.04 0.35
CA HIS A 58 3.51 16.49 1.48
C HIS A 58 2.66 16.74 2.74
N ALA A 59 2.64 15.76 3.63
CA ALA A 59 1.77 15.72 4.80
C ALA A 59 2.54 15.27 6.04
N GLU A 60 1.98 15.59 7.21
CA GLU A 60 2.53 15.21 8.50
C GLU A 60 1.50 14.46 9.34
N ALA A 61 1.93 13.35 9.94
CA ALA A 61 1.18 12.62 10.95
C ALA A 61 1.90 12.72 12.29
N ASN A 62 1.14 12.67 13.39
CA ASN A 62 1.71 12.63 14.72
C ASN A 62 0.96 11.66 15.63
N SER A 63 1.68 11.14 16.64
CA SER A 63 1.18 10.22 17.64
C SER A 63 2.00 10.36 18.91
N SER A 64 1.39 10.12 20.07
CA SER A 64 2.02 10.33 21.37
C SER A 64 2.12 9.06 22.18
N THR A 65 3.23 8.90 22.91
CA THR A 65 3.39 7.81 23.87
C THR A 65 4.16 8.30 25.10
N ARG A 66 3.93 7.65 26.24
CA ARG A 66 4.63 7.97 27.50
C ARG A 66 5.92 7.17 27.58
N LEU A 67 7.04 7.86 27.74
CA LEU A 67 8.37 7.25 27.82
C LEU A 67 9.08 7.65 29.11
N SER A 68 9.89 6.73 29.63
CA SER A 68 10.82 7.00 30.71
C SER A 68 12.11 7.58 30.17
N LYS A 69 12.87 8.28 31.01
CA LYS A 69 14.22 8.69 30.71
C LYS A 69 15.09 7.45 30.49
N GLY A 70 15.82 7.42 29.38
CA GLY A 70 16.70 6.30 29.05
C GLY A 70 16.67 5.94 27.57
N TRP A 71 17.32 4.82 27.24
CA TRP A 71 17.31 4.26 25.90
C TRP A 71 16.07 3.39 25.72
N HIS A 72 15.40 3.56 24.58
CA HIS A 72 14.26 2.76 24.16
C HIS A 72 14.54 2.20 22.77
N ASP A 73 14.12 0.97 22.51
CA ASP A 73 14.29 0.40 21.19
C ASP A 73 13.33 1.10 20.22
N PHE A 74 13.72 1.24 18.97
CA PHE A 74 12.82 1.71 17.91
C PHE A 74 13.00 0.88 16.66
N ALA A 75 11.92 0.78 15.90
CA ALA A 75 11.92 0.29 14.54
C ALA A 75 11.01 1.21 13.71
N ILE A 76 11.51 1.67 12.58
CA ILE A 76 10.80 2.52 11.62
C ILE A 76 10.96 1.87 10.26
N TRP A 77 9.86 1.76 9.53
CA TRP A 77 9.87 1.35 8.14
C TRP A 77 9.10 2.35 7.30
N TYR A 78 9.67 2.70 6.17
CA TYR A 78 9.11 3.58 5.17
C TYR A 78 9.09 2.84 3.84
N HIS A 79 7.90 2.59 3.32
CA HIS A 79 7.69 2.06 1.97
C HIS A 79 7.33 3.20 1.04
N HIS A 80 8.15 3.36 0.00
CA HIS A 80 7.92 4.28 -1.10
C HIS A 80 7.27 3.51 -2.24
N ALA A 81 6.02 3.83 -2.56
CA ALA A 81 5.28 3.17 -3.63
C ALA A 81 5.55 3.82 -4.99
N MET A 82 5.36 5.13 -5.08
CA MET A 82 5.51 5.92 -6.30
C MET A 82 5.84 7.38 -5.98
N GLY A 83 6.25 8.14 -7.00
CA GLY A 83 6.35 9.60 -6.92
C GLY A 83 7.58 10.09 -6.16
N ASN A 84 7.42 11.11 -5.31
CA ASN A 84 8.55 11.67 -4.57
C ASN A 84 8.72 11.03 -3.19
N ALA A 85 9.93 10.53 -2.95
CA ALA A 85 10.28 10.02 -1.63
C ALA A 85 10.83 11.12 -0.71
N SER A 86 10.23 11.25 0.48
CA SER A 86 10.80 12.03 1.56
C SER A 86 10.39 11.46 2.92
N PHE A 87 11.25 11.60 3.91
CA PHE A 87 10.97 11.15 5.27
C PHE A 87 11.68 12.05 6.28
N ALA A 88 10.95 12.56 7.26
CA ALA A 88 11.51 13.30 8.39
C ALA A 88 10.83 12.88 9.71
N LEU A 89 11.64 12.49 10.71
CA LEU A 89 11.18 12.19 12.06
C LEU A 89 11.49 13.36 13.00
N SER A 90 10.45 13.88 13.65
CA SER A 90 10.56 14.91 14.68
C SER A 90 9.86 14.48 15.96
N TRP A 91 10.17 15.14 17.07
CA TRP A 91 9.51 14.91 18.36
C TRP A 91 9.31 16.21 19.14
N ALA A 92 8.37 16.19 20.07
CA ALA A 92 8.14 17.24 21.06
C ALA A 92 7.73 16.61 22.40
N ASN A 93 7.91 17.35 23.49
CA ASN A 93 7.35 16.99 24.79
C ASN A 93 6.92 18.26 25.56
N SER A 94 6.55 18.16 26.83
CA SER A 94 6.08 19.32 27.62
C SER A 94 7.14 20.42 27.83
N THR A 95 8.42 20.08 27.69
CA THR A 95 9.59 20.95 27.96
C THR A 95 10.36 21.35 26.70
N MET A 96 10.06 20.72 25.57
CA MET A 96 10.84 20.79 24.33
C MET A 96 9.89 20.97 23.15
N GLY A 97 10.01 22.11 22.47
CA GLY A 97 9.30 22.36 21.22
C GLY A 97 9.66 21.34 20.15
N LYS A 98 8.80 21.21 19.13
CA LYS A 98 9.00 20.27 18.02
C LYS A 98 10.35 20.49 17.34
N GLN A 99 11.13 19.43 17.24
CA GLN A 99 12.41 19.43 16.52
C GLN A 99 12.69 18.05 15.92
N VAL A 100 13.53 18.00 14.89
CA VAL A 100 14.08 16.74 14.36
C VAL A 100 14.75 15.97 15.50
N VAL A 101 14.54 14.65 15.56
CA VAL A 101 15.18 13.81 16.58
C VAL A 101 16.70 13.92 16.41
N PRO A 102 17.45 14.44 17.39
CA PRO A 102 18.87 14.70 17.19
C PRO A 102 19.70 13.41 17.05
N ASP A 103 20.74 13.42 16.22
CA ASP A 103 21.62 12.25 16.02
C ASP A 103 22.21 11.72 17.33
N LYS A 104 22.58 12.59 18.27
CA LYS A 104 23.10 12.18 19.60
C LYS A 104 22.10 11.38 20.43
N ASN A 105 20.81 11.51 20.12
CA ASN A 105 19.71 10.78 20.75
C ASN A 105 19.41 9.48 20.01
N MET A 106 20.07 9.20 18.89
CA MET A 106 19.88 8.00 18.10
C MET A 106 21.18 7.18 18.13
N ARG A 107 21.05 5.87 18.31
CA ARG A 107 22.17 4.97 18.09
C ARG A 107 21.71 3.71 17.39
N THR A 108 22.52 3.27 16.45
CA THR A 108 22.46 1.94 15.88
C THR A 108 23.60 1.16 16.53
N SER A 109 23.30 0.35 17.53
CA SER A 109 24.28 -0.58 18.07
C SER A 109 24.69 -1.55 16.95
N ARG A 110 25.97 -1.92 16.88
CA ARG A 110 26.46 -2.96 15.97
C ARG A 110 25.67 -4.26 16.20
N THR A 111 24.71 -4.50 15.31
CA THR A 111 24.07 -5.78 14.96
C THR A 111 23.77 -6.76 16.12
N GLU A 112 23.04 -6.32 17.13
CA GLU A 112 21.83 -7.09 17.46
C GLU A 112 20.71 -6.29 16.79
N LEU A 113 20.24 -6.77 15.64
CA LEU A 113 19.05 -6.19 15.01
C LEU A 113 17.97 -6.20 16.09
N ALA A 114 17.55 -5.02 16.56
CA ALA A 114 16.30 -4.94 17.28
C ALA A 114 15.27 -5.60 16.37
N SER A 115 14.57 -6.63 16.89
CA SER A 115 13.88 -7.56 16.02
C SER A 115 12.95 -6.79 15.09
N LEU A 116 13.10 -6.95 13.76
CA LEU A 116 12.24 -6.25 12.82
C LEU A 116 10.79 -6.62 13.14
N PRO A 117 9.92 -5.62 13.37
CA PRO A 117 8.53 -5.89 13.65
C PRO A 117 7.95 -6.62 12.44
N LEU A 118 7.28 -7.74 12.73
CA LEU A 118 6.55 -8.46 11.71
C LEU A 118 5.39 -7.58 11.21
N ASN A 119 5.46 -7.19 9.95
CA ASN A 119 4.48 -6.36 9.26
C ASN A 119 4.20 -6.96 7.88
N ALA A 120 2.99 -7.47 7.68
CA ALA A 120 2.50 -7.80 6.35
C ALA A 120 2.31 -6.49 5.59
N LEU A 121 2.75 -6.46 4.34
CA LEU A 121 2.42 -5.40 3.41
C LEU A 121 2.52 -5.97 2.00
N PHE A 122 1.65 -5.51 1.11
CA PHE A 122 1.77 -5.81 -0.30
C PHE A 122 1.34 -4.61 -1.13
N SER A 123 1.67 -4.65 -2.41
CA SER A 123 1.04 -3.83 -3.43
C SER A 123 0.49 -4.76 -4.51
N TYR A 124 -0.41 -4.23 -5.33
CA TYR A 124 -0.97 -4.97 -6.45
C TYR A 124 -1.02 -4.11 -7.71
N THR A 125 -0.96 -4.79 -8.84
CA THR A 125 -1.14 -4.19 -10.17
C THR A 125 -2.16 -5.02 -10.91
N VAL A 126 -3.29 -4.39 -11.22
CA VAL A 126 -4.27 -4.95 -12.16
C VAL A 126 -3.70 -4.78 -13.55
N HIS A 127 -3.46 -5.89 -14.26
CA HIS A 127 -3.00 -5.81 -15.64
C HIS A 127 -4.12 -5.22 -16.49
N ARG A 128 -3.79 -4.22 -17.30
CA ARG A 128 -4.76 -3.61 -18.20
C ARG A 128 -5.45 -4.70 -18.98
N PHE A 129 -6.78 -4.64 -18.99
CA PHE A 129 -7.62 -5.50 -19.80
C PHE A 129 -7.66 -6.98 -19.40
N SER A 130 -7.30 -7.28 -18.14
CA SER A 130 -7.27 -8.64 -17.59
C SER A 130 -7.95 -8.71 -16.24
N THR A 131 -8.52 -9.87 -15.91
CA THR A 131 -8.88 -10.22 -14.53
C THR A 131 -7.69 -10.81 -13.75
N ASN A 132 -6.50 -10.83 -14.38
CA ASN A 132 -5.26 -11.20 -13.75
C ASN A 132 -4.64 -10.00 -13.01
N VAL A 133 -4.38 -10.19 -11.72
CA VAL A 133 -3.75 -9.22 -10.85
C VAL A 133 -2.41 -9.77 -10.39
N SER A 134 -1.36 -8.97 -10.51
CA SER A 134 -0.05 -9.28 -9.93
C SER A 134 0.06 -8.65 -8.55
N PHE A 135 0.51 -9.42 -7.58
CA PHE A 135 0.80 -8.97 -6.23
C PHE A 135 2.31 -8.90 -6.02
N ALA A 136 2.77 -7.93 -5.24
CA ALA A 136 4.14 -7.83 -4.81
C ALA A 136 4.18 -7.85 -3.28
N ASP A 137 4.89 -8.83 -2.72
CA ASP A 137 5.17 -8.87 -1.29
C ASP A 137 6.12 -7.73 -0.92
N LEU A 138 5.71 -6.97 0.09
CA LEU A 138 6.46 -5.86 0.68
C LEU A 138 6.60 -6.05 2.20
N SER A 139 6.37 -7.27 2.68
CA SER A 139 6.35 -7.56 4.10
C SER A 139 7.74 -7.40 4.73
N LEU A 140 7.71 -7.03 6.00
CA LEU A 140 8.88 -6.90 6.85
C LEU A 140 8.79 -7.82 8.05
N GLY A 141 9.93 -8.27 8.52
CA GLY A 141 10.03 -9.06 9.74
C GLY A 141 11.27 -9.92 9.73
N ASP A 142 11.76 -10.24 10.93
CA ASP A 142 12.85 -11.20 11.04
C ASP A 142 12.33 -12.61 10.83
N ASN A 143 13.07 -13.38 10.03
CA ASN A 143 12.85 -14.82 9.85
C ASN A 143 11.38 -15.14 9.53
N ILE A 144 10.79 -14.42 8.57
CA ILE A 144 9.47 -14.79 8.01
C ILE A 144 9.62 -16.18 7.37
N THR A 145 8.81 -17.11 7.84
CA THR A 145 8.82 -18.52 7.41
C THR A 145 7.62 -18.87 6.54
N GLU A 146 6.59 -18.02 6.51
CA GLU A 146 5.36 -18.30 5.77
C GLU A 146 4.66 -17.03 5.29
N TRP A 147 4.12 -17.09 4.07
CA TRP A 147 3.26 -16.09 3.45
C TRP A 147 1.97 -16.79 3.02
N ARG A 148 0.82 -16.32 3.51
CA ARG A 148 -0.50 -16.82 3.15
C ARG A 148 -1.27 -15.72 2.42
N TRP A 149 -1.60 -15.99 1.16
CA TRP A 149 -2.41 -15.11 0.33
C TRP A 149 -3.85 -15.60 0.30
N ASN A 150 -4.79 -14.73 0.62
CA ASN A 150 -6.21 -14.93 0.38
C ASN A 150 -6.68 -13.80 -0.55
N PHE A 151 -7.16 -14.14 -1.74
CA PHE A 151 -7.54 -13.13 -2.74
C PHE A 151 -8.96 -12.58 -2.53
N GLY A 152 -9.71 -13.07 -1.53
CA GLY A 152 -11.02 -12.53 -1.16
C GLY A 152 -12.18 -12.94 -2.08
N ASP A 153 -11.95 -13.79 -3.09
CA ASP A 153 -12.94 -14.25 -4.06
C ASP A 153 -13.53 -15.64 -3.75
N GLY A 154 -13.13 -16.23 -2.63
CA GLY A 154 -13.56 -17.56 -2.19
C GLY A 154 -12.69 -18.70 -2.72
N THR A 155 -11.63 -18.41 -3.48
CA THR A 155 -10.59 -19.39 -3.78
C THR A 155 -9.79 -19.77 -2.53
N PRO A 156 -9.24 -21.00 -2.46
CA PRO A 156 -8.42 -21.42 -1.31
C PRO A 156 -7.16 -20.57 -1.14
N ASP A 157 -6.74 -20.35 0.11
CA ASP A 157 -5.52 -19.61 0.43
C ASP A 157 -4.27 -20.26 -0.21
N GLU A 158 -3.41 -19.45 -0.79
CA GLU A 158 -2.11 -19.87 -1.29
C GLU A 158 -1.03 -19.68 -0.22
N ILE A 159 -0.30 -20.75 0.12
CA ILE A 159 0.70 -20.74 1.20
C ILE A 159 2.09 -20.98 0.63
N TYR A 160 3.01 -20.07 0.94
CA TYR A 160 4.41 -20.11 0.52
C TYR A 160 5.35 -20.08 1.72
N ASN A 161 6.49 -20.75 1.59
CA ASN A 161 7.56 -20.80 2.60
C ASN A 161 8.75 -19.88 2.27
N ALA A 162 8.63 -19.06 1.24
CA ALA A 162 9.55 -18.00 0.86
C ALA A 162 8.76 -16.84 0.23
N SER A 163 9.24 -15.60 0.39
CA SER A 163 8.63 -14.40 -0.21
C SER A 163 8.40 -14.63 -1.70
N THR A 164 7.15 -14.44 -2.11
CA THR A 164 6.67 -14.71 -3.47
C THR A 164 5.71 -13.59 -3.88
N ASN A 165 5.81 -13.21 -5.15
CA ASN A 165 4.95 -12.23 -5.82
C ASN A 165 3.95 -12.98 -6.71
N PRO A 166 2.83 -13.51 -6.17
CA PRO A 166 1.92 -14.33 -6.93
C PRO A 166 1.13 -13.51 -7.96
N THR A 167 0.58 -14.20 -8.94
CA THR A 167 -0.46 -13.66 -9.81
C THR A 167 -1.74 -14.44 -9.59
N HIS A 168 -2.86 -13.73 -9.49
CA HIS A 168 -4.18 -14.34 -9.31
C HIS A 168 -5.11 -13.92 -10.42
N THR A 169 -5.89 -14.86 -10.95
CA THR A 169 -6.92 -14.55 -11.94
C THR A 169 -8.28 -14.66 -11.28
N TYR A 170 -8.99 -13.54 -11.22
CA TYR A 170 -10.35 -13.52 -10.71
C TYR A 170 -11.32 -14.03 -11.78
N ASP A 171 -12.18 -14.98 -11.42
CA ASP A 171 -13.21 -15.54 -12.31
C ASP A 171 -14.29 -14.52 -12.66
N ARG A 172 -14.52 -13.56 -11.76
CA ARG A 172 -15.52 -12.50 -11.90
C ARG A 172 -14.87 -11.15 -11.64
N VAL A 173 -15.50 -10.14 -12.22
CA VAL A 173 -15.20 -8.74 -11.96
C VAL A 173 -15.78 -8.34 -10.60
N GLY A 174 -15.21 -7.31 -10.00
CA GLY A 174 -15.68 -6.77 -8.72
C GLY A 174 -14.55 -6.36 -7.80
N VAL A 175 -14.93 -5.87 -6.63
CA VAL A 175 -13.99 -5.45 -5.59
C VAL A 175 -13.78 -6.60 -4.61
N TYR A 176 -12.53 -7.01 -4.45
CA TYR A 176 -12.11 -8.12 -3.60
C TYR A 176 -11.22 -7.63 -2.46
N ASN A 177 -11.43 -8.15 -1.26
CA ASN A 177 -10.59 -7.81 -0.10
C ASN A 177 -9.41 -8.78 0.00
N ALA A 178 -8.37 -8.54 -0.81
CA ALA A 178 -7.18 -9.36 -0.81
C ALA A 178 -6.41 -9.18 0.51
N THR A 179 -5.87 -10.27 1.05
CA THR A 179 -5.25 -10.33 2.36
C THR A 179 -3.96 -11.13 2.31
N LEU A 180 -2.87 -10.54 2.82
CA LEU A 180 -1.61 -11.22 3.06
C LEU A 180 -1.42 -11.42 4.57
N THR A 181 -1.18 -12.65 4.99
CA THR A 181 -0.72 -12.97 6.34
C THR A 181 0.69 -13.52 6.30
N VAL A 182 1.60 -12.92 7.06
CA VAL A 182 2.97 -13.43 7.23
C VAL A 182 3.15 -14.04 8.61
N VAL A 183 3.91 -15.13 8.68
CA VAL A 183 4.27 -15.83 9.92
C VAL A 183 5.78 -15.89 10.04
N ASN A 184 6.32 -15.56 11.21
CA ASN A 184 7.75 -15.71 11.48
C ASN A 184 8.08 -16.99 12.24
N GLY A 185 9.38 -17.32 12.31
CA GLY A 185 9.84 -18.54 12.97
C GLY A 185 9.60 -18.62 14.48
N THR A 186 9.13 -17.55 15.13
CA THR A 186 8.67 -17.59 16.54
C THR A 186 7.17 -17.82 16.66
N GLY A 187 6.45 -17.95 15.54
CA GLY A 187 4.99 -18.11 15.48
C GLY A 187 4.22 -16.79 15.55
N GLY A 188 4.91 -15.65 15.54
CA GLY A 188 4.28 -14.33 15.40
C GLY A 188 3.60 -14.22 14.04
N MET A 189 2.44 -13.57 14.00
CA MET A 189 1.66 -13.38 12.79
C MET A 189 1.32 -11.90 12.62
N ASN A 190 1.34 -11.43 11.38
CA ASN A 190 0.81 -10.12 11.01
C ASN A 190 0.02 -10.23 9.71
N THR A 191 -1.03 -9.42 9.57
CA THR A 191 -1.95 -9.48 8.44
C THR A 191 -2.22 -8.08 7.91
N HIS A 192 -2.24 -7.96 6.58
CA HIS A 192 -2.61 -6.75 5.86
C HIS A 192 -3.67 -7.08 4.81
N SER A 193 -4.65 -6.19 4.65
CA SER A 193 -5.72 -6.32 3.65
C SER A 193 -5.87 -5.04 2.87
N GLU A 194 -6.11 -5.17 1.56
CA GLU A 194 -6.35 -4.07 0.64
C GLU A 194 -7.47 -4.44 -0.34
N LEU A 195 -8.31 -3.45 -0.70
CA LEU A 195 -9.36 -3.64 -1.69
C LEU A 195 -8.76 -3.60 -3.09
N VAL A 196 -8.90 -4.72 -3.82
CA VAL A 196 -8.49 -4.90 -5.21
C VAL A 196 -9.72 -4.73 -6.08
N ASP A 197 -9.75 -3.67 -6.88
CA ASP A 197 -10.81 -3.44 -7.87
C ASP A 197 -10.46 -4.13 -9.19
N VAL A 198 -11.21 -5.18 -9.54
CA VAL A 198 -11.07 -5.91 -10.80
C VAL A 198 -12.14 -5.37 -11.77
N PRO A 199 -11.76 -4.50 -12.73
CA PRO A 199 -12.72 -3.72 -13.50
C PRO A 199 -13.54 -4.57 -14.46
N LEU A 200 -14.82 -4.24 -14.57
CA LEU A 200 -15.71 -4.75 -15.60
C LEU A 200 -15.55 -3.92 -16.88
N LYS A 201 -15.17 -4.56 -17.99
CA LYS A 201 -15.05 -3.85 -19.28
C LYS A 201 -16.38 -3.21 -19.64
N GLY A 202 -16.34 -1.91 -19.95
CA GLY A 202 -17.51 -1.13 -20.30
C GLY A 202 -18.38 -0.68 -19.13
N ASP A 203 -17.97 -0.92 -17.88
CA ASP A 203 -18.56 -0.34 -16.66
C ASP A 203 -17.72 0.86 -16.25
N ALA A 204 -18.04 2.03 -16.80
CA ALA A 204 -17.26 3.25 -16.64
C ALA A 204 -17.69 4.08 -15.43
N ASN A 205 -18.77 3.67 -14.75
CA ASN A 205 -19.23 4.29 -13.51
C ASN A 205 -18.91 3.47 -12.24
N HIS A 206 -18.33 2.27 -12.42
CA HIS A 206 -17.95 1.32 -11.37
C HIS A 206 -19.14 0.88 -10.49
N ASP A 207 -20.34 0.77 -11.05
CA ASP A 207 -21.53 0.30 -10.34
C ASP A 207 -21.72 -1.24 -10.38
N GLY A 208 -20.81 -1.93 -11.07
CA GLY A 208 -20.80 -3.37 -11.25
C GLY A 208 -21.70 -3.85 -12.38
N LYS A 209 -22.25 -2.95 -13.21
CA LYS A 209 -23.15 -3.27 -14.33
C LYS A 209 -22.76 -2.50 -15.58
N VAL A 210 -22.79 -3.19 -16.71
CA VAL A 210 -22.67 -2.56 -18.03
C VAL A 210 -24.04 -2.03 -18.45
N SER A 211 -24.18 -0.71 -18.56
CA SER A 211 -25.44 -0.03 -18.83
C SER A 211 -25.33 1.09 -19.87
N ALA A 212 -26.47 1.68 -20.24
CA ALA A 212 -26.48 2.85 -21.12
C ALA A 212 -25.82 4.08 -20.47
N ALA A 213 -25.75 4.13 -19.13
CA ALA A 213 -25.04 5.20 -18.43
C ALA A 213 -23.53 5.12 -18.68
N ASP A 214 -22.98 3.91 -18.75
CA ASP A 214 -21.57 3.68 -19.05
C ASP A 214 -21.23 4.07 -20.48
N ALA A 215 -22.07 3.67 -21.44
CA ALA A 215 -21.91 4.09 -22.83
C ALA A 215 -21.88 5.62 -22.96
N LEU A 216 -22.69 6.34 -22.18
CA LEU A 216 -22.71 7.80 -22.17
C LEU A 216 -21.42 8.38 -21.58
N LEU A 217 -20.92 7.82 -20.47
CA LEU A 217 -19.66 8.25 -19.86
C LEU A 217 -18.47 8.01 -20.78
N ILE A 218 -18.39 6.84 -21.42
CA ILE A 218 -17.34 6.50 -22.38
C ILE A 218 -17.39 7.44 -23.59
N LEU A 219 -18.59 7.76 -24.08
CA LEU A 219 -18.75 8.73 -25.17
C LEU A 219 -18.31 10.13 -24.75
N GLN A 220 -18.60 10.52 -23.50
CA GLN A 220 -18.13 11.78 -22.95
C GLN A 220 -16.60 11.79 -22.85
N MET A 221 -15.98 10.73 -22.33
CA MET A 221 -14.52 10.57 -22.25
C MET A 221 -13.85 10.68 -23.63
N ALA A 222 -14.43 10.02 -24.64
CA ALA A 222 -13.99 10.12 -26.03
C ALA A 222 -14.10 11.54 -26.59
N ALA A 223 -15.18 12.26 -26.24
CA ALA A 223 -15.40 13.64 -26.70
C ALA A 223 -14.46 14.65 -26.02
N CYS A 224 -14.11 14.45 -24.74
CA CYS A 224 -13.16 15.31 -24.02
C CYS A 224 -11.69 14.87 -24.16
N GLY A 225 -11.42 13.73 -24.80
CA GLY A 225 -10.07 13.21 -25.01
C GLY A 225 -9.37 12.78 -23.71
N THR A 226 -10.15 12.29 -22.73
CA THR A 226 -9.63 11.87 -21.42
C THR A 226 -9.56 10.34 -21.34
N ASN A 227 -8.40 9.80 -20.97
CA ASN A 227 -8.20 8.36 -20.73
C ASN A 227 -8.11 8.04 -19.24
N SER A 228 -9.09 8.49 -18.46
CA SER A 228 -9.07 8.36 -17.00
C SER A 228 -9.47 6.98 -16.49
N ASP A 229 -10.23 6.22 -17.28
CA ASP A 229 -10.76 4.93 -16.86
C ASP A 229 -10.36 3.82 -17.85
N PRO A 230 -9.54 2.83 -17.44
CA PRO A 230 -9.20 1.67 -18.25
C PRO A 230 -10.39 0.79 -18.65
N ALA A 231 -11.50 0.82 -17.89
CA ALA A 231 -12.71 0.06 -18.23
C ALA A 231 -13.41 0.59 -19.49
N ALA A 232 -13.16 1.85 -19.85
CA ALA A 232 -13.78 2.54 -20.97
C ALA A 232 -13.17 2.22 -22.36
N ASP A 233 -11.95 1.67 -22.41
CA ASP A 233 -11.35 1.13 -23.63
C ASP A 233 -11.79 -0.34 -23.78
N VAL A 234 -12.94 -0.53 -24.44
CA VAL A 234 -13.62 -1.84 -24.51
C VAL A 234 -13.00 -2.72 -25.60
N ASN A 235 -12.50 -2.10 -26.67
CA ASN A 235 -11.95 -2.80 -27.82
C ASN A 235 -10.44 -3.13 -27.70
N LEU A 236 -9.77 -2.57 -26.69
CA LEU A 236 -8.36 -2.76 -26.35
C LEU A 236 -7.37 -2.19 -27.37
N ASP A 237 -7.75 -1.14 -28.09
CA ASP A 237 -6.87 -0.47 -29.04
C ASP A 237 -5.99 0.63 -28.41
N GLY A 238 -6.17 0.88 -27.10
CA GLY A 238 -5.43 1.87 -26.34
C GLY A 238 -5.99 3.29 -26.42
N ALA A 239 -7.13 3.49 -27.10
CA ALA A 239 -7.81 4.76 -27.23
C ALA A 239 -9.29 4.63 -26.81
N ILE A 240 -9.75 5.55 -25.95
CA ILE A 240 -11.18 5.65 -25.66
C ILE A 240 -11.85 6.46 -26.78
N THR A 241 -12.71 5.82 -27.55
CA THR A 241 -13.38 6.42 -28.70
C THR A 241 -14.90 6.23 -28.64
N SER A 242 -15.60 6.91 -29.57
CA SER A 242 -17.03 6.65 -29.78
C SER A 242 -17.34 5.20 -30.18
N LEU A 243 -16.34 4.44 -30.66
CA LEU A 243 -16.50 3.02 -30.97
C LEU A 243 -16.64 2.19 -29.69
N ASP A 244 -15.92 2.52 -28.63
CA ASP A 244 -16.03 1.84 -27.33
C ASP A 244 -17.40 2.07 -26.70
N ALA A 245 -17.86 3.33 -26.74
CA ALA A 245 -19.20 3.69 -26.30
C ALA A 245 -20.28 2.93 -27.09
N LEU A 246 -20.08 2.78 -28.40
CA LEU A 246 -20.98 2.01 -29.27
C LEU A 246 -20.98 0.52 -28.90
N MET A 247 -19.81 -0.06 -28.60
CA MET A 247 -19.71 -1.46 -28.19
C MET A 247 -20.48 -1.73 -26.88
N VAL A 248 -20.39 -0.82 -25.90
CA VAL A 248 -21.20 -0.89 -24.68
C VAL A 248 -22.68 -0.78 -24.98
N SER A 249 -23.09 0.23 -25.77
CA SER A 249 -24.50 0.44 -26.12
C SER A 249 -25.10 -0.77 -26.85
N GLN A 250 -24.35 -1.39 -27.75
CA GLN A 250 -24.77 -2.61 -28.46
C GLN A 250 -24.87 -3.83 -27.53
N ALA A 251 -23.93 -3.99 -26.58
CA ALA A 251 -23.97 -5.07 -25.60
C ALA A 251 -25.22 -4.96 -24.71
N VAL A 252 -25.54 -3.75 -24.23
CA VAL A 252 -26.74 -3.46 -23.44
C VAL A 252 -28.02 -3.76 -24.23
N MET A 253 -28.10 -3.33 -25.49
CA MET A 253 -29.26 -3.58 -26.34
C MET A 253 -29.48 -5.06 -26.65
N LYS A 254 -28.43 -5.88 -26.74
CA LYS A 254 -28.57 -7.33 -26.91
C LYS A 254 -29.14 -7.99 -25.65
N GLY A 255 -28.64 -7.62 -24.47
CA GLY A 255 -29.13 -8.16 -23.19
C GLY A 255 -30.61 -7.88 -22.91
N VAL A 256 -31.15 -6.75 -23.39
CA VAL A 256 -32.58 -6.39 -23.25
C VAL A 256 -33.50 -7.22 -24.17
N ASN A 257 -32.96 -7.79 -25.26
CA ASN A 257 -33.76 -8.56 -26.23
C ASN A 257 -33.76 -10.07 -25.95
N ASP A 258 -33.01 -10.52 -24.95
CA ASP A 258 -32.88 -11.93 -24.56
C ASP A 258 -33.64 -12.28 -23.25
N GLU A 259 -34.44 -11.35 -22.69
CA GLU A 259 -35.43 -11.56 -21.61
C GLU A 259 -36.87 -11.68 -22.15
#